data_AF-A0A928YZD4-F1
#
_entry.id   AF-A0A928YZD4-F1
#
_cell.length_a   1.000
_cell.length_b   1.000
_cell.length_c   1.000
_cell.angle_alpha   90.00
_cell.angle_beta   90.00
_cell.angle_gamma   90.00
#
_symmetry.space_group_name_H-M   'P 1'
#
loop_
_entity.id
_entity.type
_entity.pdbx_description
1 polymer ?
#
loop_
_entity_poly.entity_id
_entity_poly.type
_entity_poly.pdbx_seq_one_letter_code
_entity_poly.pdbx_strand_id
1 'polypeptide(L)' 'MIDALSVTSFLDSHLNLSVSSVVQIGAGMFSRAFSFKLEQKEFVIRLNGYLEDFQKDAFAYQHFSSKLPIPKIIEQGRFN' A
#
# COMPACT_ATOMS: atom_id res chain seq x y z
N MET A 1 15.47 6.92 -4.35
CA MET A 1 14.51 7.84 -3.69
C MET A 1 13.13 7.26 -3.90
N ILE A 2 12.26 7.19 -2.89
CA ILE A 2 10.90 6.65 -3.05
C ILE A 2 9.95 7.76 -3.54
N ASP A 3 9.56 7.72 -4.80
CA ASP A 3 8.69 8.71 -5.45
C ASP A 3 7.61 8.00 -6.27
N ALA A 4 6.69 8.77 -6.87
CA ALA A 4 5.60 8.20 -7.65
C ALA A 4 6.10 7.34 -8.82
N LEU A 5 7.24 7.69 -9.44
CA LEU A 5 7.79 6.95 -10.57
C LEU A 5 8.34 5.59 -10.15
N SER A 6 9.18 5.55 -9.12
CA SER A 6 9.72 4.30 -8.57
C SER A 6 8.62 3.39 -8.01
N VAL A 7 7.58 3.96 -7.39
CA VAL A 7 6.41 3.20 -6.95
C VAL A 7 5.60 2.64 -8.11
N THR A 8 5.42 3.42 -9.18
CA THR A 8 4.76 2.94 -10.42
C THR A 8 5.53 1.75 -10.99
N SER A 9 6.85 1.88 -11.18
CA SER A 9 7.68 0.79 -11.72
C SER A 9 7.63 -0.47 -10.85
N PHE A 10 7.65 -0.31 -9.52
CA PHE A 10 7.52 -1.44 -8.61
C PHE A 10 6.17 -2.14 -8.76
N LEU A 11 5.07 -1.38 -8.75
CA LEU A 11 3.71 -1.92 -8.86
C LEU A 11 3.50 -2.60 -10.23
N ASP A 12 3.96 -2.00 -11.31
CA ASP A 12 3.83 -2.56 -12.66
C ASP A 12 4.53 -3.92 -12.78
N SER A 13 5.76 -4.00 -12.26
CA SER A 13 6.56 -5.22 -12.25
C SER A 13 5.95 -6.30 -11.33
N HIS A 14 5.58 -5.91 -10.12
CA HIS A 14 5.11 -6.83 -9.07
C HIS A 14 3.74 -7.41 -9.38
N LEU A 15 2.82 -6.59 -9.90
CA LEU A 15 1.46 -7.00 -10.26
C LEU A 15 1.39 -7.58 -11.68
N ASN A 16 2.47 -7.44 -12.46
CA ASN A 16 2.51 -7.80 -13.87
C ASN A 16 1.35 -7.15 -14.68
N LEU A 17 0.98 -5.93 -14.31
CA LEU A 17 -0.14 -5.15 -14.82
C LEU A 17 0.17 -3.67 -14.69
N SER A 18 -0.26 -2.84 -15.65
CA SER A 18 -0.06 -1.39 -15.56
C SER A 18 -1.00 -0.74 -14.53
N VAL A 19 -0.43 -0.06 -13.54
CA VAL A 19 -1.17 0.81 -12.61
C VAL A 19 -1.26 2.24 -13.16
N SER A 20 -2.22 3.00 -12.64
CA SER A 20 -2.43 4.40 -13.03
C SER A 20 -2.70 5.28 -11.81
N SER A 21 -2.68 6.60 -12.02
CA SER A 21 -2.99 7.60 -11.00
C SER A 21 -2.18 7.42 -9.70
N VAL A 22 -0.89 7.07 -9.82
CA VAL A 22 0.01 6.94 -8.67
C VAL A 22 0.30 8.33 -8.12
N VAL A 23 -0.25 8.64 -6.94
CA VAL A 23 -0.13 9.95 -6.30
C VAL A 23 0.27 9.76 -4.84
N GLN A 24 1.23 10.55 -4.38
CA GLN A 24 1.59 10.55 -2.97
C GLN A 24 0.49 11.24 -2.16
N ILE A 25 -0.03 10.54 -1.16
CA ILE A 25 -1.13 11.03 -0.29
C ILE A 25 -0.67 11.33 1.13
N GLY A 26 0.56 10.96 1.49
CA GLY A 26 1.13 11.27 2.80
C GLY A 26 2.59 10.86 2.95
N ALA A 27 3.27 11.50 3.91
CA ALA A 27 4.63 11.16 4.32
C ALA A 27 4.78 11.33 5.82
N GLY A 28 5.63 10.50 6.41
CA GLY A 28 6.15 10.64 7.77
C GLY A 28 7.67 10.42 7.77
N MET A 29 8.28 10.49 8.95
CA MET A 29 9.73 10.32 9.12
C MET A 29 10.25 8.99 8.56
N PHE A 30 9.46 7.92 8.69
CA PHE A 30 9.83 6.57 8.24
C PHE A 30 8.91 5.99 7.17
N SER A 31 7.89 6.74 6.75
CA SER A 31 6.80 6.19 5.95
C SER A 31 6.41 7.08 4.77
N ARG A 32 6.02 6.46 3.66
CA ARG A 32 5.36 7.13 2.52
C ARG A 32 4.11 6.36 2.14
N ALA A 33 3.06 7.07 1.77
CA ALA A 33 1.80 6.48 1.32
C ALA A 33 1.43 7.03 -0.06
N PHE A 34 1.02 6.14 -0.94
CA PHE A 34 0.58 6.47 -2.30
C PHE A 34 -0.79 5.84 -2.57
N SER A 35 -1.68 6.59 -3.21
CA SER A 35 -2.86 6.03 -3.85
C SER A 35 -2.51 5.58 -5.27
N PHE A 36 -3.13 4.51 -5.75
CA PHE A 36 -3.05 4.10 -7.16
C PHE A 36 -4.35 3.44 -7.61
N LYS A 37 -4.52 3.34 -8.92
CA LYS A 37 -5.63 2.64 -9.56
C LYS A 37 -5.13 1.41 -10.32
N LEU A 38 -5.83 0.30 -10.14
CA LEU A 38 -5.68 -0.91 -10.94
C LEU A 38 -7.07 -1.32 -11.40
N GLU A 39 -7.28 -1.42 -12.72
CA GLU A 39 -8.54 -1.86 -13.34
C GLU A 39 -9.83 -1.20 -12.78
N GLN A 40 -9.88 0.12 -12.54
CA GLN A 40 -11.03 0.85 -11.97
C GLN A 40 -11.21 0.75 -10.44
N LYS A 41 -10.36 0.02 -9.72
CA LYS A 41 -10.35 0.03 -8.24
C LYS A 41 -9.23 0.91 -7.71
N GLU A 42 -9.50 1.55 -6.58
CA GLU A 42 -8.55 2.39 -5.87
C GLU A 42 -7.90 1.63 -4.72
N PHE A 43 -6.59 1.78 -4.61
CA PHE A 43 -5.76 1.10 -3.63
C PHE A 43 -4.79 2.08 -2.99
N VAL A 44 -4.26 1.68 -1.82
CA VAL A 44 -3.19 2.40 -1.14
C VAL A 44 -2.01 1.44 -0.96
N ILE A 45 -0.82 1.89 -1.36
CA ILE A 45 0.44 1.27 -0.97
C ILE A 45 1.10 2.15 0.09
N ARG A 46 1.56 1.53 1.17
CA ARG A 46 2.37 2.17 2.20
C ARG A 46 3.75 1.54 2.21
N LEU A 47 4.77 2.37 2.29
CA LEU A 47 6.17 2.00 2.36
C LEU A 47 6.70 2.46 3.71
N ASN A 48 7.27 1.55 4.47
CA ASN A 48 7.79 1.79 5.82
C ASN A 48 8.97 0.85 6.08
N GLY A 49 9.87 1.24 6.98
CA GLY A 49 11.01 0.43 7.42
C GLY A 49 10.64 -0.70 8.40
N TYR A 50 9.41 -0.72 8.93
CA TYR A 50 8.97 -1.67 9.96
C TYR A 50 7.79 -2.51 9.47
N LEU A 51 7.99 -3.84 9.38
CA LEU A 51 6.96 -4.77 8.91
C LEU A 51 5.84 -4.92 9.95
N GLU A 52 6.16 -4.79 11.22
CA GLU A 52 5.25 -4.96 12.36
C GLU A 52 4.07 -3.98 12.28
N ASP A 53 4.28 -2.79 11.71
CA ASP A 53 3.23 -1.80 11.50
C ASP A 53 2.13 -2.31 10.56
N PHE A 54 2.50 -3.08 9.52
CA PHE A 54 1.54 -3.68 8.59
C PHE A 54 0.87 -4.93 9.17
N GLN A 55 1.59 -5.69 9.99
CA GLN A 55 1.05 -6.88 10.67
C GLN A 55 -0.06 -6.51 11.64
N LYS A 56 0.07 -5.38 12.36
CA LYS A 56 -0.98 -4.88 13.27
C LYS A 56 -2.26 -4.52 12.53
N ASP A 57 -2.15 -3.91 11.35
CA ASP A 57 -3.34 -3.59 10.54
C ASP A 57 -4.02 -4.83 9.99
N ALA A 58 -3.25 -5.84 9.57
CA ALA A 58 -3.79 -7.12 9.14
C ALA A 58 -4.50 -7.87 10.29
N PHE A 59 -3.89 -7.87 11.47
CA PHE A 59 -4.51 -8.40 12.68
C PHE A 59 -5.82 -7.66 12.98
N ALA A 60 -5.82 -6.33 12.95
CA ALA A 60 -7.01 -5.54 13.21
C ALA A 60 -8.14 -5.85 12.22
N TYR A 61 -7.82 -5.95 10.93
CA TYR A 61 -8.79 -6.36 9.91
C TYR A 61 -9.35 -7.76 10.19
N GLN A 62 -8.50 -8.75 10.45
CA GLN A 62 -8.92 -10.13 10.67
C GLN A 62 -9.84 -10.30 11.90
N HIS A 63 -9.56 -9.56 12.97
CA HIS A 63 -10.27 -9.74 14.24
C HIS A 63 -11.46 -8.80 14.45
N PHE A 64 -11.46 -7.62 13.82
CA PHE A 64 -12.43 -6.56 14.15
C PHE A 64 -13.22 -6.00 12.96
N SER A 65 -12.91 -6.38 11.72
CA SER A 65 -13.57 -5.81 10.52
C SER A 65 -15.09 -6.07 10.44
N SER A 66 -15.61 -7.08 11.14
CA SER A 66 -17.06 -7.32 11.23
C SER A 66 -17.79 -6.34 12.15
N LYS A 67 -17.06 -5.60 12.99
CA LYS A 67 -17.61 -4.65 13.98
C LYS A 67 -17.24 -3.19 13.69
N LEU A 68 -16.14 -2.96 12.97
CA LEU A 68 -15.64 -1.65 12.59
C LEU A 68 -15.18 -1.70 11.13
N PRO A 69 -15.47 -0.68 10.29
CA PRO A 69 -14.95 -0.64 8.93
C PRO A 69 -13.42 -0.45 8.96
N ILE A 70 -12.70 -1.56 8.82
CA ILE A 70 -11.24 -1.60 8.73
C ILE A 70 -10.89 -1.98 7.28
N PRO A 71 -10.02 -1.22 6.60
CA PRO A 71 -9.58 -1.57 5.25
C PRO A 71 -8.92 -2.96 5.19
N LYS A 72 -9.22 -3.72 4.14
CA LYS A 72 -8.59 -5.03 3.91
C LYS A 72 -7.12 -4.86 3.55
N ILE A 73 -6.24 -5.59 4.24
CA ILE A 73 -4.85 -5.74 3.82
C ILE A 73 -4.78 -6.84 2.77
N ILE A 74 -4.36 -6.47 1.56
CA ILE A 74 -4.34 -7.37 0.39
C ILE A 74 -3.01 -8.13 0.33
N GLU A 75 -1.91 -7.42 0.56
CA GLU A 75 -0.55 -7.96 0.47
C GLU A 75 0.41 -7.21 1.40
N GLN A 76 1.47 -7.90 1.84
CA GLN A 76 2.63 -7.32 2.53
C GLN A 76 3.90 -7.94 1.95
N GLY A 77 4.95 -7.14 1.78
CA GLY A 77 6.17 -7.60 1.13
C GLY A 77 7.31 -6.60 1.22
N ARG A 78 8.32 -6.81 0.38
CA ARG A 78 9.48 -5.92 0.27
C ARG A 78 9.33 -4.97 -0.91
N PHE A 79 9.85 -3.76 -0.75
CA PHE A 79 10.00 -2.77 -1.80
C PHE A 79 11.50 -2.67 -2.12
N ASN A 80 11.90 -3.17 -3.29
CA ASN A 80 13.29 -3.18 -3.76
C ASN A 80 13.38 -2.48 -5.13
#